data_AF-A0A7W8M622-F1
#
_entry.id   AF-A0A7W8M622-F1
#
_cell.length_a   1.000
_cell.length_b   1.000
_cell.length_c   1.000
_cell.angle_alpha   90.00
_cell.angle_beta   90.00
_cell.angle_gamma   90.00
#
_symmetry.space_group_name_H-M   'P 1'
#
loop_
_entity.id
_entity.type
_entity.pdbx_description
1 polymer ?
#
loop_
_entity_poly.entity_id
_entity_poly.type
_entity_poly.pdbx_seq_one_letter_code
_entity_poly.pdbx_strand_id
1 'polypeptide(L)'
;MARTKNTHAFQSDIKHYDKIRDILRYLYMYGSSSKEELVEKKLSKSISSFYDTKQRIENYIDGEYLQEHKSKEKGSGKKYRFMYDPFICPVNYLADTYQNCSYVIDDFIFYFCLMQTFTDPDFRQKPYEYASNEYGEEYDEIDDCMDYMHEFTINDLITTIQIVFDTNQDLLEKLNGIPGNTEHSELLFTLPKVRARIQELSDIGIFVNTSKDTYRLSDDIFADLDADELKDVQLMTQFFYNCSFLTIPGYYLSSTICEYMQSNFIEETDSFFNKQENPVFFYKNHRLQNVIDDDITWTVLDAIHNTNAIQYKYRTKGGSLKDCTVLPMKLVIDYQYGRQYFFCYDYEHKVFNMQRLSSVSEVTIAKKIKVSQKYEFFEEKITKKTDLHHLYNQVYSQHFEYVWNIAMNETTSTVLIHFVFPEEDYQKQLNRLKSTRHHGTLTELGNGRVDFSVTVQSELELVPWIRGYGVYAIVDHVTNPALAERIKNDWKEAMKQYGIIQ
;
A
#
# COMPACT_ATOMS: atom_id res chain seq x y z
N MET A 1 2.48 35.13 6.73
CA MET A 1 2.85 34.83 8.13
C MET A 1 3.18 33.36 8.20
N ALA A 2 4.47 33.03 8.05
CA ALA A 2 4.96 31.66 8.21
C ALA A 2 4.61 31.20 9.63
N ARG A 3 3.81 30.14 9.75
CA ARG A 3 3.64 29.46 11.03
C ARG A 3 5.00 28.86 11.37
N THR A 4 5.61 29.39 12.41
CA THR A 4 6.76 28.82 13.10
C THR A 4 6.52 27.32 13.27
N LYS A 5 7.31 26.49 12.57
CA LYS A 5 7.34 25.04 12.78
C LYS A 5 7.70 24.82 14.24
N ASN A 6 6.80 24.18 14.98
CA ASN A 6 6.99 23.80 16.37
C ASN A 6 8.27 22.97 16.49
N THR A 7 9.25 23.46 17.25
CA THR A 7 10.54 22.82 17.60
C THR A 7 10.41 21.62 18.55
N HIS A 8 9.22 20.99 18.61
CA HIS A 8 8.96 19.73 19.33
C HIS A 8 8.81 18.54 18.37
N ALA A 9 9.33 18.65 17.14
CA ALA A 9 8.99 17.81 15.99
C ALA A 9 9.19 16.29 16.18
N PHE A 10 10.10 15.85 17.06
CA PHE A 10 10.47 14.44 17.17
C PHE A 10 9.71 13.63 18.23
N GLN A 11 8.85 14.22 19.06
CA GLN A 11 8.08 13.47 20.07
C GLN A 11 6.73 12.90 19.57
N SER A 12 6.52 12.81 18.26
CA SER A 12 5.26 12.30 17.70
C SER A 12 5.40 10.86 17.17
N ASP A 13 5.73 9.92 18.05
CA ASP A 13 5.78 8.46 17.80
C ASP A 13 4.59 7.96 16.94
N ILE A 14 4.80 7.70 15.65
CA ILE A 14 3.90 6.87 14.83
C ILE A 14 4.48 5.45 14.81
N LYS A 15 4.55 4.81 15.98
CA LYS A 15 4.92 3.38 16.08
C LYS A 15 3.84 2.43 15.52
N HIS A 16 2.71 2.98 15.07
CA HIS A 16 1.46 2.26 14.85
C HIS A 16 0.69 2.87 13.66
N TYR A 17 1.14 2.56 12.43
CA TYR A 17 0.44 2.98 11.21
C TYR A 17 -1.02 2.52 11.19
N ASP A 18 -1.33 1.38 11.83
CA ASP A 18 -2.67 0.84 12.02
C ASP A 18 -3.68 1.87 12.56
N LYS A 19 -3.24 2.78 13.45
CA LYS A 19 -4.09 3.84 14.03
C LYS A 19 -4.46 4.93 13.02
N ILE A 20 -3.52 5.27 12.14
CA ILE A 20 -3.74 6.27 11.08
C ILE A 20 -4.56 5.64 9.96
N ARG A 21 -4.19 4.41 9.56
CA ARG A 21 -4.86 3.62 8.52
C ARG A 21 -6.36 3.54 8.69
N ASP A 22 -6.82 3.15 9.87
CA ASP A 22 -8.26 2.92 10.11
C ASP A 22 -9.07 4.21 10.00
N ILE A 23 -8.51 5.34 10.44
CA ILE A 23 -9.14 6.67 10.32
C ILE A 23 -9.15 7.12 8.85
N LEU A 24 -8.02 7.05 8.16
CA LEU A 24 -7.91 7.45 6.75
C LEU A 24 -8.83 6.63 5.86
N ARG A 25 -8.86 5.30 6.05
CA ARG A 25 -9.78 4.40 5.34
C ARG A 25 -11.24 4.79 5.58
N TYR A 26 -11.61 5.07 6.82
CA TYR A 26 -12.99 5.44 7.13
C TYR A 26 -13.37 6.76 6.47
N LEU A 27 -12.53 7.79 6.58
CA LEU A 27 -12.77 9.09 5.98
C LEU A 27 -12.81 9.02 4.44
N TYR A 28 -11.96 8.20 3.83
CA TYR A 28 -11.96 7.95 2.39
C TYR A 28 -13.25 7.26 1.92
N MET A 29 -13.72 6.25 2.66
CA MET A 29 -14.90 5.47 2.28
C MET A 29 -16.23 6.21 2.49
N TYR A 30 -16.36 6.93 3.62
CA TYR A 30 -17.62 7.57 4.02
C TYR A 30 -17.65 9.08 3.73
N GLY A 31 -16.52 9.65 3.32
CA GLY A 31 -16.39 11.03 2.86
C GLY A 31 -16.51 12.10 3.95
N SER A 32 -17.10 11.83 5.11
CA SER A 32 -17.04 12.72 6.26
C SER A 32 -17.45 12.04 7.57
N SER A 33 -16.83 12.42 8.68
CA SER A 33 -17.17 11.91 10.02
C SER A 33 -16.99 12.97 11.10
N SER A 34 -17.76 12.89 12.19
CA SER A 34 -17.44 13.62 13.42
C SER A 34 -16.39 12.87 14.26
N LYS A 35 -15.75 13.56 15.20
CA LYS A 35 -14.82 12.93 16.15
C LYS A 35 -15.54 11.95 17.07
N GLU A 36 -16.79 12.23 17.43
CA GLU A 36 -17.63 11.37 18.26
C GLU A 36 -17.92 10.05 17.53
N GLU A 37 -18.26 10.10 16.24
CA GLU A 37 -18.55 8.93 15.42
C GLU A 37 -17.31 8.04 15.23
N LEU A 38 -16.13 8.63 15.04
CA LEU A 38 -14.87 7.87 14.94
C LEU A 38 -14.55 7.12 16.23
N VAL A 39 -14.85 7.71 17.39
CA VAL A 39 -14.68 7.05 18.70
C VAL A 39 -15.74 5.98 18.92
N GLU A 40 -17.01 6.25 18.58
CA GLU A 40 -18.12 5.29 18.69
C GLU A 40 -17.85 4.02 17.85
N LYS A 41 -17.29 4.20 16.66
CA LYS A 41 -16.89 3.10 15.76
C LYS A 41 -15.59 2.41 16.17
N LYS A 42 -15.01 2.80 17.30
CA LYS A 42 -13.76 2.25 17.85
C LYS A 42 -12.59 2.37 16.87
N LEU A 43 -12.59 3.43 16.04
CA LEU A 43 -11.47 3.77 15.16
C LEU A 43 -10.43 4.64 15.89
N SER A 44 -10.87 5.34 16.95
CA SER A 44 -9.99 5.99 17.92
C SER A 44 -10.41 5.61 19.34
N LYS A 45 -9.44 5.53 20.26
CA LYS A 45 -9.69 5.18 21.68
C LYS A 45 -10.41 6.29 22.43
N SER A 46 -10.18 7.54 22.07
CA SER A 46 -10.76 8.72 22.73
C SER A 46 -10.71 9.93 21.81
N ILE A 47 -11.43 10.99 22.18
CA ILE A 47 -11.39 12.27 21.46
C ILE A 47 -9.98 12.87 21.49
N SER A 48 -9.28 12.83 22.61
CA SER A 48 -7.89 13.33 22.71
C SER A 48 -6.95 12.53 21.81
N SER A 49 -7.05 11.19 21.84
CA SER A 49 -6.26 10.32 20.95
C SER A 49 -6.53 10.58 19.48
N PHE A 50 -7.77 10.98 19.13
CA PHE A 50 -8.09 11.37 17.76
C PHE A 50 -7.38 12.68 17.38
N TYR A 51 -7.36 13.70 18.25
CA TYR A 51 -6.66 14.94 17.96
C TYR A 51 -5.15 14.74 17.79
N ASP A 52 -4.52 13.90 18.61
CA ASP A 52 -3.11 13.54 18.45
C ASP A 52 -2.86 12.86 17.11
N THR A 53 -3.75 11.94 16.72
CA THR A 53 -3.64 11.22 15.44
C THR A 53 -3.91 12.15 14.24
N LYS A 54 -4.86 13.08 14.37
CA LYS A 54 -5.14 14.10 13.36
C LYS A 54 -3.93 15.00 13.13
N GLN A 55 -3.33 15.53 14.20
CA GLN A 55 -2.14 16.39 14.09
C GLN A 55 -1.01 15.67 13.37
N ARG A 56 -0.84 14.36 13.62
CA ARG A 56 0.14 13.53 12.91
C ARG A 56 -0.19 13.40 11.43
N ILE A 57 -1.46 13.13 11.09
CA ILE A 57 -1.90 13.07 9.68
C ILE A 57 -1.62 14.40 8.96
N GLU A 58 -1.92 15.54 9.60
CA GLU A 58 -1.71 16.88 9.05
C GLU A 58 -0.24 17.28 8.88
N ASN A 59 0.70 16.59 9.53
CA ASN A 59 2.13 16.88 9.37
C ASN A 59 2.69 16.35 8.04
N TYR A 60 2.08 15.33 7.46
CA TYR A 60 2.62 14.61 6.30
C TYR A 60 1.68 14.60 5.09
N ILE A 61 0.38 14.62 5.32
CA ILE A 61 -0.59 14.91 4.26
C ILE A 61 -0.76 16.42 4.22
N ASP A 62 -0.61 17.01 3.04
CA ASP A 62 -0.90 18.43 2.83
C ASP A 62 -2.29 18.77 3.42
N GLY A 63 -2.35 19.85 4.22
CA GLY A 63 -3.54 20.27 4.95
C GLY A 63 -4.75 20.54 4.04
N GLU A 64 -4.54 20.61 2.73
CA GLU A 64 -5.59 20.68 1.71
C GLU A 64 -6.44 19.41 1.61
N TYR A 65 -5.88 18.22 1.90
CA TYR A 65 -6.58 16.93 1.74
C TYR A 65 -7.39 16.52 2.97
N LEU A 66 -6.95 16.84 4.20
CA LEU A 66 -7.75 16.59 5.41
C LEU A 66 -8.42 17.87 5.89
N GLN A 67 -9.66 18.11 5.47
CA GLN A 67 -10.37 19.34 5.77
C GLN A 67 -11.30 19.23 6.98
N GLU A 68 -11.26 20.25 7.82
CA GLU A 68 -12.28 20.51 8.83
C GLU A 68 -13.41 21.37 8.23
N HIS A 69 -14.65 20.94 8.39
CA HIS A 69 -15.80 21.77 8.04
C HIS A 69 -16.87 21.74 9.13
N LYS A 70 -17.62 22.83 9.25
CA LYS A 70 -18.82 22.87 10.07
C LYS A 70 -19.98 22.31 9.25
N SER A 71 -20.66 21.31 9.81
CA SER A 71 -21.87 20.79 9.17
C SER A 71 -23.00 21.84 9.22
N LYS A 72 -23.81 21.90 8.15
CA LYS A 72 -24.91 22.86 8.01
C LYS A 72 -26.08 22.56 8.96
N GLU A 73 -26.16 21.33 9.47
CA GLU A 73 -27.18 20.91 10.44
C GLU A 73 -26.87 21.47 11.83
N LYS A 74 -27.83 22.21 12.41
CA LYS A 74 -27.69 22.78 13.76
C LYS A 74 -27.35 21.67 14.78
N GLY A 75 -26.27 21.86 15.52
CA GLY A 75 -25.85 20.96 16.62
C GLY A 75 -24.88 19.84 16.23
N SER A 76 -24.58 19.66 14.94
CA SER A 76 -23.77 18.52 14.45
C SER A 76 -22.24 18.69 14.53
N GLY A 77 -21.76 19.79 15.13
CA GLY A 77 -20.34 19.99 15.45
C GLY A 77 -19.41 20.15 14.24
N LYS A 78 -18.10 20.00 14.51
CA LYS A 78 -17.06 19.94 13.47
C LYS A 78 -17.02 18.54 12.87
N LYS A 79 -16.91 18.46 11.55
CA LYS A 79 -16.68 17.22 10.81
C LYS A 79 -15.34 17.27 10.09
N TYR A 80 -14.77 16.11 9.90
CA TYR A 80 -13.52 15.89 9.18
C TYR A 80 -13.86 15.18 7.87
N ARG A 81 -13.19 15.55 6.78
CA ARG A 81 -13.35 14.94 5.47
C ARG A 81 -11.98 14.81 4.82
N PHE A 82 -11.75 13.67 4.19
CA PHE A 82 -10.66 13.51 3.24
C PHE A 82 -11.15 13.97 1.87
N MET A 83 -10.61 15.08 1.37
CA MET A 83 -10.87 15.61 0.04
C MET A 83 -9.95 14.91 -0.92
N TYR A 84 -10.50 14.02 -1.73
CA TYR A 84 -9.75 13.34 -2.77
C TYR A 84 -10.64 13.11 -3.98
N ASP A 85 -10.23 13.61 -5.15
CA ASP A 85 -10.92 13.39 -6.41
C ASP A 85 -9.97 12.72 -7.41
N PRO A 86 -10.11 11.38 -7.65
CA PRO A 86 -9.26 10.65 -8.58
C PRO A 86 -9.38 11.13 -10.04
N PHE A 87 -10.40 11.91 -10.37
CA PHE A 87 -10.59 12.47 -11.71
C PHE A 87 -9.89 13.82 -11.89
N ILE A 88 -9.43 14.45 -10.80
CA ILE A 88 -8.75 15.75 -10.82
C ILE A 88 -7.26 15.60 -10.51
N CYS A 89 -6.92 14.71 -9.57
CA CYS A 89 -5.54 14.40 -9.22
C CYS A 89 -5.44 12.88 -9.04
N PRO A 90 -4.44 12.18 -9.61
CA PRO A 90 -4.25 10.74 -9.38
C PRO A 90 -3.07 10.45 -8.45
N VAL A 91 -2.41 11.51 -7.94
CA VAL A 91 -1.27 11.37 -7.04
C VAL A 91 -1.78 10.73 -5.75
N ASN A 92 -1.08 9.70 -5.30
CA ASN A 92 -1.46 8.97 -4.10
C ASN A 92 -0.84 9.62 -2.85
N TYR A 93 -1.41 10.72 -2.36
CA TYR A 93 -0.92 11.38 -1.14
C TYR A 93 -1.01 10.49 0.12
N LEU A 94 -1.78 9.41 0.06
CA LEU A 94 -1.78 8.41 1.13
C LEU A 94 -0.45 7.65 1.20
N ALA A 95 0.35 7.63 0.13
CA ALA A 95 1.68 7.04 0.15
C ALA A 95 2.64 7.80 1.07
N ASP A 96 2.51 9.14 1.16
CA ASP A 96 3.31 9.97 2.06
C ASP A 96 3.06 9.61 3.54
N THR A 97 1.92 8.99 3.83
CA THR A 97 1.63 8.46 5.16
C THR A 97 2.45 7.22 5.52
N TYR A 98 3.19 6.60 4.60
CA TYR A 98 4.17 5.57 4.95
C TYR A 98 5.53 6.16 5.30
N GLN A 99 5.80 7.43 4.97
CA GLN A 99 6.96 8.16 5.50
C GLN A 99 6.82 8.47 7.00
N ASN A 100 5.67 8.11 7.60
CA ASN A 100 5.36 8.17 9.03
C ASN A 100 6.24 7.26 9.92
N CYS A 101 7.47 6.93 9.54
CA CYS A 101 8.36 6.17 10.41
C CYS A 101 8.64 6.97 11.69
N SER A 102 8.49 6.31 12.83
CA SER A 102 8.81 6.86 14.15
C SER A 102 10.33 6.99 14.28
N TYR A 103 10.89 8.13 13.92
CA TYR A 103 12.29 8.44 14.20
C TYR A 103 12.42 9.00 15.63
N VAL A 104 13.31 8.40 16.41
CA VAL A 104 13.81 9.05 17.63
C VAL A 104 15.01 9.94 17.28
N ILE A 105 15.38 10.83 18.19
CA ILE A 105 16.53 11.73 18.01
C ILE A 105 17.80 10.95 17.67
N ASP A 106 18.02 9.80 18.32
CA ASP A 106 19.12 8.89 18.04
C ASP A 106 19.16 8.43 16.56
N ASP A 107 18.01 8.20 15.94
CA ASP A 107 17.94 7.84 14.51
C ASP A 107 18.37 9.01 13.64
N PHE A 108 17.86 10.21 13.94
CA PHE A 108 18.19 11.43 13.20
C PHE A 108 19.69 11.68 13.23
N ILE A 109 20.32 11.62 14.41
CA ILE A 109 21.75 11.81 14.57
C ILE A 109 22.52 10.76 13.75
N PHE A 110 22.13 9.49 13.85
CA PHE A 110 22.81 8.41 13.15
C PHE A 110 22.74 8.61 11.62
N TYR A 111 21.55 8.86 11.06
CA TYR A 111 21.41 9.06 9.62
C TYR A 111 22.08 10.34 9.13
N PHE A 112 22.02 11.43 9.90
CA PHE A 112 22.77 12.65 9.59
C PHE A 112 24.27 12.34 9.44
N CYS A 113 24.86 11.68 10.44
CA CYS A 113 26.29 11.37 10.41
C CYS A 113 26.65 10.38 9.30
N LEU A 114 25.76 9.43 9.01
CA LEU A 114 25.95 8.47 7.92
C LEU A 114 26.00 9.16 6.56
N MET A 115 25.06 10.08 6.31
CA MET A 115 25.01 10.85 5.06
C MET A 115 26.27 11.69 4.88
N GLN A 116 26.78 12.29 5.96
CA GLN A 116 28.02 13.06 5.93
C GLN A 116 29.25 12.19 5.70
N THR A 117 29.29 10.99 6.31
CA THR A 117 30.41 10.04 6.20
C THR A 117 30.69 9.63 4.75
N PHE A 118 29.64 9.44 3.94
CA PHE A 118 29.74 8.97 2.55
C PHE A 118 29.52 10.07 1.51
N THR A 119 29.74 11.33 1.88
CA THR A 119 29.63 12.44 0.92
C THR A 119 30.78 12.35 -0.08
N ASP A 120 30.46 12.33 -1.37
CA ASP A 120 31.48 12.45 -2.41
C ASP A 120 32.11 13.86 -2.34
N PRO A 121 33.44 13.98 -2.18
CA PRO A 121 34.12 15.28 -2.08
C PRO A 121 33.95 16.15 -3.33
N ASP A 122 33.69 15.56 -4.50
CA ASP A 122 33.45 16.26 -5.77
C ASP A 122 31.96 16.61 -5.97
N PHE A 123 31.07 16.23 -5.05
CA PHE A 123 29.64 16.49 -5.15
C PHE A 123 29.33 17.99 -4.97
N ARG A 124 28.66 18.58 -5.96
CA ARG A 124 28.48 20.04 -6.07
C ARG A 124 27.55 20.65 -5.01
N GLN A 125 26.60 19.89 -4.47
CA GLN A 125 25.69 20.35 -3.42
C GLN A 125 25.96 19.54 -2.15
N LYS A 126 26.64 20.14 -1.17
CA LYS A 126 26.93 19.43 0.08
C LYS A 126 25.60 19.16 0.81
N PRO A 127 25.38 17.95 1.36
CA PRO A 127 24.15 17.68 2.10
C PRO A 127 24.01 18.69 3.24
N TYR A 128 22.86 19.36 3.33
CA TYR A 128 22.55 20.43 4.29
C TYR A 128 23.19 21.81 4.04
N GLU A 129 23.76 22.07 2.87
CA GLU A 129 24.20 23.43 2.48
C GLU A 129 23.07 24.47 2.54
N TYR A 130 21.81 24.05 2.31
CA TYR A 130 20.65 24.92 2.51
C TYR A 130 20.47 25.35 3.97
N ALA A 131 20.87 24.51 4.94
CA ALA A 131 20.79 24.83 6.36
C ALA A 131 21.86 25.85 6.74
N SER A 132 23.09 25.69 6.26
CA SER A 132 24.14 26.69 6.49
C SER A 132 23.77 28.05 5.88
N ASN A 133 23.14 28.05 4.70
CA ASN A 133 22.61 29.26 4.05
C ASN A 133 21.44 29.91 4.82
N GLU A 134 20.55 29.13 5.43
CA GLU A 134 19.42 29.64 6.22
C GLU A 134 19.87 30.21 7.59
N TYR A 135 20.95 29.67 8.16
CA TYR A 135 21.48 30.07 9.48
C TYR A 135 22.75 30.95 9.43
N GLY A 136 23.33 31.19 8.25
CA GLY A 136 24.39 32.17 8.01
C GLY A 136 25.80 31.78 8.46
N GLU A 137 26.17 30.50 8.39
CA GLU A 137 27.51 30.03 8.81
C GLU A 137 28.26 29.23 7.74
N GLU A 138 29.59 29.23 7.84
CA GLU A 138 30.49 28.45 6.99
C GLU A 138 30.45 26.98 7.42
N TYR A 139 30.40 26.08 6.43
CA TYR A 139 30.43 24.65 6.63
C TYR A 139 31.89 24.22 6.82
N ASP A 140 32.25 23.64 7.96
CA ASP A 140 33.59 23.07 8.15
C ASP A 140 33.75 21.83 7.25
N GLU A 141 34.76 21.86 6.37
CA GLU A 141 35.07 20.72 5.50
C GLU A 141 35.55 19.54 6.35
N ILE A 142 34.85 18.41 6.25
CA ILE A 142 35.24 17.16 6.90
C ILE A 142 36.27 16.49 5.99
N ASP A 143 37.54 16.50 6.41
CA ASP A 143 38.64 15.82 5.69
C ASP A 143 38.59 14.28 5.89
N ASP A 144 37.90 13.81 6.95
CA ASP A 144 37.73 12.40 7.30
C ASP A 144 36.45 11.77 6.68
N CYS A 145 36.22 11.97 5.39
CA CYS A 145 35.16 11.26 4.66
C CYS A 145 35.61 9.83 4.32
N MET A 146 34.67 8.87 4.32
CA MET A 146 34.95 7.54 3.78
C MET A 146 34.78 7.57 2.27
N ASP A 147 35.75 7.04 1.54
CA ASP A 147 35.59 6.81 0.10
C ASP A 147 34.45 5.80 -0.11
N TYR A 148 33.36 6.30 -0.71
CA TYR A 148 32.13 5.55 -0.94
C TYR A 148 32.34 4.33 -1.85
N MET A 149 33.46 4.26 -2.61
CA MET A 149 33.80 3.16 -3.51
C MET A 149 34.64 2.06 -2.85
N HIS A 150 35.03 2.21 -1.57
CA HIS A 150 35.90 1.26 -0.88
C HIS A 150 35.20 0.49 0.25
N GLU A 151 35.80 -0.65 0.61
CA GLU A 151 35.37 -1.42 1.78
C GLU A 151 35.76 -0.71 3.08
N PHE A 152 34.88 -0.76 4.06
CA PHE A 152 35.12 -0.25 5.42
C PHE A 152 34.75 -1.31 6.46
N THR A 153 35.44 -1.30 7.61
CA THR A 153 35.04 -2.12 8.75
C THR A 153 34.05 -1.38 9.64
N ILE A 154 33.29 -2.11 10.46
CA ILE A 154 32.38 -1.49 11.44
C ILE A 154 33.13 -0.54 12.39
N ASN A 155 34.37 -0.88 12.77
CA ASN A 155 35.16 -0.04 13.68
C ASN A 155 35.58 1.27 13.01
N ASP A 156 35.98 1.20 11.73
CA ASP A 156 36.31 2.40 10.96
C ASP A 156 35.09 3.32 10.89
N LEU A 157 33.91 2.75 10.59
CA LEU A 157 32.67 3.53 10.50
C LEU A 157 32.31 4.18 11.83
N ILE A 158 32.50 3.49 12.96
CA ILE A 158 32.29 4.07 14.29
C ILE A 158 33.21 5.26 14.51
N THR A 159 34.50 5.12 14.19
CA THR A 159 35.47 6.22 14.33
C THR A 159 35.07 7.41 13.46
N THR A 160 34.73 7.19 12.18
CA THR A 160 34.36 8.27 11.27
C THR A 160 33.05 8.95 11.68
N ILE A 161 32.00 8.19 12.01
CA ILE A 161 30.71 8.77 12.45
C ILE A 161 30.90 9.61 13.72
N GLN A 162 31.80 9.21 14.62
CA GLN A 162 32.06 9.96 15.85
C GLN A 162 32.79 11.28 15.56
N ILE A 163 33.78 11.28 14.65
CA ILE A 163 34.43 12.52 14.17
C ILE A 163 33.40 13.43 13.52
N VAL A 164 32.57 12.90 12.60
CA VAL A 164 31.51 13.65 11.93
C VAL A 164 30.53 14.27 12.94
N PHE A 165 30.12 13.50 13.95
CA PHE A 165 29.23 13.99 14.99
C PHE A 165 29.86 15.14 15.78
N ASP A 166 31.12 15.00 16.18
CA ASP A 166 31.82 16.02 16.97
C ASP A 166 32.05 17.32 16.16
N THR A 167 32.42 17.20 14.88
CA THR A 167 32.63 18.36 13.98
C THR A 167 31.32 19.10 13.65
N ASN A 168 30.16 18.43 13.68
CA ASN A 168 28.87 19.02 13.32
C ASN A 168 27.98 19.40 14.52
N GLN A 169 28.53 19.52 15.73
CA GLN A 169 27.74 19.81 16.93
C GLN A 169 26.95 21.12 16.84
N ASP A 170 27.58 22.20 16.37
CA ASP A 170 26.93 23.52 16.29
C ASP A 170 25.72 23.48 15.33
N LEU A 171 25.84 22.72 14.24
CA LEU A 171 24.76 22.51 13.27
C LEU A 171 23.63 21.65 13.87
N LEU A 172 23.97 20.58 14.59
CA LEU A 172 23.00 19.68 15.24
C LEU A 172 22.22 20.40 16.38
N GLU A 173 22.89 21.25 17.15
CA GLU A 173 22.27 22.06 18.20
C GLU A 173 21.31 23.09 17.59
N LYS A 174 21.67 23.73 16.47
CA LYS A 174 20.79 24.69 15.79
C LYS A 174 19.60 24.06 15.10
N LEU A 175 19.79 22.93 14.41
CA LEU A 175 18.72 22.27 13.68
C LEU A 175 17.66 21.68 14.63
N ASN A 176 18.09 21.07 15.74
CA ASN A 176 17.19 20.26 16.57
C ASN A 176 17.37 20.42 18.09
N GLY A 177 18.20 21.36 18.55
CA GLY A 177 18.46 21.55 19.98
C GLY A 177 19.17 20.35 20.62
N ILE A 178 19.94 19.60 19.83
CA ILE A 178 20.71 18.44 20.30
C ILE A 178 21.98 18.99 20.97
N PRO A 179 22.12 18.95 22.30
CA PRO A 179 23.28 19.52 22.96
C PRO A 179 24.52 18.67 22.71
N GLY A 180 25.67 19.33 22.54
CA GLY A 180 26.98 18.71 22.58
C GLY A 180 27.27 18.09 23.93
N ASN A 181 26.91 16.82 24.09
CA ASN A 181 27.32 16.01 25.23
C ASN A 181 28.17 14.86 24.73
N THR A 182 29.48 14.93 24.96
CA THR A 182 30.45 13.89 24.61
C THR A 182 30.02 12.52 25.13
N GLU A 183 29.40 12.44 26.32
CA GLU A 183 28.85 11.20 26.89
C GLU A 183 27.67 10.63 26.08
N HIS A 184 26.88 11.47 25.40
CA HIS A 184 25.76 11.03 24.57
C HIS A 184 26.24 10.37 23.27
N SER A 185 27.32 10.87 22.66
CA SER A 185 27.93 10.29 21.46
C SER A 185 28.50 8.88 21.73
N GLU A 186 29.22 8.72 22.84
CA GLU A 186 29.84 7.45 23.26
C GLU A 186 28.78 6.39 23.57
N LEU A 187 27.60 6.80 24.03
CA LEU A 187 26.45 5.93 24.24
C LEU A 187 25.69 5.61 22.95
N LEU A 188 25.74 6.48 21.94
CA LEU A 188 25.01 6.34 20.69
C LEU A 188 25.73 5.39 19.72
N PHE A 189 27.04 5.59 19.53
CA PHE A 189 27.85 4.90 18.52
C PHE A 189 28.58 3.66 19.03
N THR A 190 28.06 3.03 20.08
CA THR A 190 28.61 1.74 20.58
C THR A 190 28.58 0.66 19.48
N LEU A 191 29.57 -0.23 19.49
CA LEU A 191 29.67 -1.34 18.54
C LEU A 191 28.36 -2.15 18.38
N PRO A 192 27.62 -2.53 19.44
CA PRO A 192 26.37 -3.27 19.29
C PRO A 192 25.26 -2.46 18.59
N LYS A 193 25.15 -1.15 18.87
CA LYS A 193 24.14 -0.28 18.26
C LYS A 193 24.43 -0.04 16.78
N VAL A 194 25.67 0.32 16.46
CA VAL A 194 26.08 0.56 15.07
C VAL A 194 25.99 -0.71 14.25
N ARG A 195 26.41 -1.86 14.80
CA ARG A 195 26.24 -3.17 14.13
C ARG A 195 24.77 -3.48 13.81
N ALA A 196 23.85 -3.19 14.73
CA ALA A 196 22.42 -3.38 14.48
C ALA A 196 21.93 -2.50 13.32
N ARG A 197 22.35 -1.23 13.26
CA ARG A 197 22.01 -0.32 12.16
C ARG A 197 22.61 -0.72 10.81
N ILE A 198 23.87 -1.14 10.79
CA ILE A 198 24.50 -1.64 9.57
C ILE A 198 23.77 -2.89 9.07
N GLN A 199 23.34 -3.78 9.97
CA GLN A 199 22.54 -4.94 9.58
C GLN A 199 21.20 -4.51 8.97
N GLU A 200 20.49 -3.54 9.58
CA GLU A 200 19.25 -2.98 9.01
C GLU A 200 19.48 -2.42 7.59
N LEU A 201 20.55 -1.64 7.40
CA LEU A 201 20.94 -1.06 6.11
C LEU A 201 21.38 -2.12 5.09
N SER A 202 21.98 -3.22 5.54
CA SER A 202 22.35 -4.36 4.70
C SER A 202 21.13 -5.17 4.28
N ASP A 203 20.16 -5.34 5.18
CA ASP A 203 18.92 -6.07 4.91
C ASP A 203 18.06 -5.37 3.84
N ILE A 204 18.15 -4.03 3.75
CA ILE A 204 17.49 -3.23 2.70
C ILE A 204 18.38 -2.96 1.48
N GLY A 205 19.60 -3.52 1.45
CA GLY A 205 20.50 -3.47 0.30
C GLY A 205 21.28 -2.19 0.11
N ILE A 206 21.29 -1.26 1.09
CA ILE A 206 22.13 -0.05 1.04
C ILE A 206 23.60 -0.42 1.24
N PHE A 207 23.87 -1.33 2.19
CA PHE A 207 25.21 -1.89 2.42
C PHE A 207 25.32 -3.33 1.94
N VAL A 208 26.49 -3.66 1.39
CA VAL A 208 26.83 -5.03 0.95
C VAL A 208 27.87 -5.58 1.90
N ASN A 209 27.54 -6.69 2.58
CA ASN A 209 28.52 -7.41 3.40
C ASN A 209 29.52 -8.15 2.49
N THR A 210 30.80 -7.79 2.57
CA THR A 210 31.85 -8.41 1.76
C THR A 210 32.65 -9.44 2.55
N SER A 211 32.79 -9.22 3.87
CA SER A 211 33.42 -10.18 4.77
C SER A 211 32.99 -9.95 6.23
N LYS A 212 33.66 -10.60 7.19
CA LYS A 212 33.34 -10.47 8.62
C LYS A 212 33.49 -9.02 9.06
N ASP A 213 32.39 -8.41 9.51
CA ASP A 213 32.33 -7.02 9.99
C ASP A 213 32.89 -5.99 8.97
N THR A 214 32.86 -6.32 7.68
CA THR A 214 33.34 -5.48 6.58
C THR A 214 32.24 -5.33 5.54
N TYR A 215 32.05 -4.09 5.08
CA TYR A 215 30.95 -3.69 4.22
C TYR A 215 31.43 -2.69 3.16
N ARG A 216 30.62 -2.49 2.14
CA ARG A 216 30.73 -1.39 1.18
C ARG A 216 29.34 -0.83 0.89
N LEU A 217 29.26 0.37 0.33
CA LEU A 217 28.02 0.86 -0.27
C LEU A 217 27.62 0.00 -1.47
N SER A 218 26.31 -0.15 -1.66
CA SER A 218 25.75 -0.75 -2.87
C SER A 218 26.07 0.08 -4.10
N ASP A 219 26.17 -0.60 -5.24
CA ASP A 219 26.45 0.07 -6.50
C ASP A 219 25.26 0.96 -6.89
N ASP A 220 25.55 2.16 -7.41
CA ASP A 220 24.50 3.08 -7.87
C ASP A 220 23.83 2.51 -9.12
N ILE A 221 22.59 2.07 -8.94
CA ILE A 221 21.78 1.45 -9.99
C ILE A 221 21.35 2.43 -11.09
N PHE A 222 21.55 3.74 -10.89
CA PHE A 222 21.20 4.80 -11.84
C PHE A 222 22.42 5.42 -12.53
N ALA A 223 23.64 5.11 -12.10
CA ALA A 223 24.86 5.76 -12.58
C ALA A 223 25.07 5.65 -14.10
N ASP A 224 24.63 4.54 -14.70
CA ASP A 224 24.77 4.28 -16.13
C ASP A 224 23.60 4.82 -16.97
N LEU A 225 22.61 5.48 -16.37
CA LEU A 225 21.44 6.01 -17.06
C LEU A 225 21.57 7.51 -17.33
N ASP A 226 21.20 7.93 -18.54
CA ASP A 226 21.08 9.35 -18.85
C ASP A 226 19.76 9.97 -18.37
N ALA A 227 19.65 11.30 -18.47
CA ALA A 227 18.49 12.04 -17.99
C ALA A 227 17.18 11.69 -18.72
N ASP A 228 17.23 11.24 -19.98
CA ASP A 228 16.03 10.84 -20.73
C ASP A 228 15.65 9.40 -20.41
N GLU A 229 16.63 8.50 -20.25
CA GLU A 229 16.40 7.13 -19.77
C GLU A 229 15.79 7.11 -18.36
N LEU A 230 16.25 7.98 -17.45
CA LEU A 230 15.66 8.11 -16.11
C LEU A 230 14.20 8.56 -16.16
N LYS A 231 13.82 9.44 -17.10
CA LYS A 231 12.40 9.82 -17.30
C LYS A 231 11.57 8.63 -17.76
N ASP A 232 12.11 7.81 -18.66
CA ASP A 232 11.42 6.61 -19.13
C ASP A 232 11.24 5.58 -18.00
N VAL A 233 12.26 5.37 -17.17
CA VAL A 233 12.15 4.52 -15.97
C VAL A 233 11.12 5.09 -15.00
N GLN A 234 11.13 6.40 -14.76
CA GLN A 234 10.14 7.03 -13.88
C GLN A 234 8.71 6.83 -14.43
N LEU A 235 8.49 7.06 -15.73
CA LEU A 235 7.19 6.84 -16.37
C LEU A 235 6.73 5.38 -16.25
N MET A 236 7.66 4.43 -16.41
CA MET A 236 7.41 3.01 -16.20
C MET A 236 6.95 2.73 -14.76
N THR A 237 7.62 3.30 -13.76
CA THR A 237 7.22 3.12 -12.35
C THR A 237 5.81 3.66 -12.10
N GLN A 238 5.46 4.81 -12.69
CA GLN A 238 4.14 5.42 -12.60
C GLN A 238 3.02 4.57 -13.18
N PHE A 239 3.31 3.88 -14.29
CA PHE A 239 2.38 2.94 -14.87
C PHE A 239 2.15 1.72 -13.95
N PHE A 240 3.22 1.15 -13.40
CA PHE A 240 3.12 -0.10 -12.64
C PHE A 240 2.63 0.07 -11.22
N TYR A 241 2.99 1.14 -10.49
CA TYR A 241 2.60 1.25 -9.08
C TYR A 241 1.09 1.33 -8.89
N ASN A 242 0.35 1.80 -9.90
CA ASN A 242 -1.11 1.85 -9.88
C ASN A 242 -1.80 0.52 -10.22
N CYS A 243 -1.01 -0.47 -10.68
CA CYS A 243 -1.48 -1.77 -11.17
C CYS A 243 -0.90 -2.96 -10.37
N SER A 244 0.02 -2.70 -9.45
CA SER A 244 0.69 -3.70 -8.60
C SER A 244 -0.10 -4.01 -7.32
N PHE A 245 0.31 -5.07 -6.62
CA PHE A 245 -0.20 -5.36 -5.27
C PHE A 245 0.32 -4.36 -4.24
N LEU A 246 1.59 -3.96 -4.36
CA LEU A 246 2.27 -3.00 -3.51
C LEU A 246 2.51 -1.73 -4.29
N THR A 247 1.96 -0.62 -3.82
CA THR A 247 2.05 0.69 -4.44
C THR A 247 3.27 1.46 -3.92
N ILE A 248 3.57 1.36 -2.62
CA ILE A 248 4.64 2.10 -1.94
C ILE A 248 6.02 1.95 -2.61
N PRO A 249 6.51 0.75 -2.94
CA PRO A 249 7.83 0.61 -3.54
C PRO A 249 7.96 1.39 -4.86
N GLY A 250 6.92 1.37 -5.68
CA GLY A 250 6.93 2.11 -6.95
C GLY A 250 6.79 3.62 -6.77
N TYR A 251 6.00 4.06 -5.78
CA TYR A 251 5.90 5.48 -5.42
C TYR A 251 7.25 6.02 -4.92
N TYR A 252 7.92 5.29 -4.02
CA TYR A 252 9.24 5.67 -3.53
C TYR A 252 10.30 5.64 -4.62
N LEU A 253 10.31 4.61 -5.47
CA LEU A 253 11.23 4.56 -6.61
C LEU A 253 11.02 5.76 -7.55
N SER A 254 9.76 6.11 -7.87
CA SER A 254 9.46 7.31 -8.69
C SER A 254 9.94 8.61 -8.04
N SER A 255 9.80 8.72 -6.71
CA SER A 255 10.27 9.87 -5.93
C SER A 255 11.80 9.94 -5.91
N THR A 256 12.47 8.83 -5.62
CA THR A 256 13.93 8.71 -5.62
C THR A 256 14.53 9.08 -6.97
N ILE A 257 13.94 8.61 -8.09
CA ILE A 257 14.41 8.99 -9.44
C ILE A 257 14.29 10.51 -9.64
N CYS A 258 13.21 11.14 -9.15
CA CYS A 258 13.02 12.59 -9.25
C CYS A 258 14.13 13.35 -8.51
N GLU A 259 14.39 12.97 -7.26
CA GLU A 259 15.43 13.59 -6.43
C GLU A 259 16.83 13.34 -7.02
N TYR A 260 17.09 12.12 -7.50
CA TYR A 260 18.35 11.76 -8.15
C TYR A 260 18.60 12.58 -9.42
N MET A 261 17.56 12.78 -10.25
CA MET A 261 17.65 13.60 -11.45
C MET A 261 17.92 15.07 -11.13
N GLN A 262 17.26 15.63 -10.11
CA GLN A 262 17.51 17.00 -9.64
C GLN A 262 18.94 17.16 -9.16
N SER A 263 19.46 16.17 -8.43
CA SER A 263 20.79 16.25 -7.83
C SER A 263 21.91 16.14 -8.86
N ASN A 264 21.72 15.35 -9.93
CA ASN A 264 22.78 15.02 -10.90
C ASN A 264 22.69 15.77 -12.24
N PHE A 265 21.51 16.19 -12.69
CA PHE A 265 21.31 16.68 -14.06
C PHE A 265 20.64 18.05 -14.19
N ILE A 266 19.88 18.52 -13.18
CA ILE A 266 18.99 19.68 -13.34
C ILE A 266 19.24 20.74 -12.25
N GLU A 267 19.77 21.92 -12.61
CA GLU A 267 19.89 23.08 -11.69
C GLU A 267 18.57 23.89 -11.57
N GLU A 268 17.68 23.84 -12.57
CA GLU A 268 16.40 24.56 -12.54
C GLU A 268 15.27 23.69 -12.00
N THR A 269 14.63 24.20 -10.94
CA THR A 269 13.47 23.62 -10.25
C THR A 269 12.20 23.69 -11.10
N ASP A 270 12.21 23.10 -12.29
CA ASP A 270 10.96 22.72 -12.90
C ASP A 270 10.41 21.57 -12.06
N SER A 271 9.48 21.94 -11.17
CA SER A 271 8.68 21.07 -10.30
C SER A 271 7.76 20.14 -11.10
N PHE A 272 8.25 19.61 -12.22
CA PHE A 272 7.53 18.96 -13.30
C PHE A 272 6.74 17.74 -12.81
N PHE A 273 7.07 17.17 -11.65
CA PHE A 273 6.43 15.96 -11.14
C PHE A 273 5.71 16.09 -9.78
N ASN A 274 6.15 16.97 -8.87
CA ASN A 274 5.48 17.13 -7.56
C ASN A 274 4.19 17.96 -7.63
N LYS A 275 3.87 18.54 -8.80
CA LYS A 275 2.61 19.24 -9.09
C LYS A 275 2.14 19.02 -10.52
N GLN A 276 2.03 17.77 -10.99
CA GLN A 276 1.43 17.55 -12.31
C GLN A 276 0.00 18.09 -12.37
N GLU A 277 -0.20 19.20 -13.09
CA GLU A 277 -1.52 19.65 -13.54
C GLU A 277 -2.19 18.59 -14.43
N ASN A 278 -1.41 17.69 -15.04
CA ASN A 278 -1.90 16.55 -15.82
C ASN A 278 -1.01 15.31 -15.66
N PRO A 279 -1.42 14.33 -14.85
CA PRO A 279 -0.77 13.03 -14.85
C PRO A 279 -0.95 12.27 -16.17
N VAL A 280 0.02 11.42 -16.50
CA VAL A 280 -0.01 10.66 -17.76
C VAL A 280 -1.02 9.51 -17.71
N PHE A 281 -1.20 8.89 -16.53
CA PHE A 281 -2.05 7.71 -16.36
C PHE A 281 -3.24 7.97 -15.42
N PHE A 282 -4.46 7.80 -15.98
CA PHE A 282 -5.71 7.78 -15.22
C PHE A 282 -6.40 6.43 -15.37
N TYR A 283 -6.71 5.76 -14.26
CA TYR A 283 -7.42 4.48 -14.29
C TYR A 283 -8.85 4.65 -13.80
N LYS A 284 -9.81 4.23 -14.63
CA LYS A 284 -11.26 4.36 -14.37
C LYS A 284 -11.73 3.78 -13.03
N ASN A 285 -11.10 2.70 -12.58
CA ASN A 285 -11.44 2.00 -11.34
C ASN A 285 -10.29 2.05 -10.31
N HIS A 286 -9.43 3.08 -10.37
CA HIS A 286 -8.30 3.17 -9.47
C HIS A 286 -8.73 3.30 -8.01
N ARG A 287 -8.03 2.62 -7.11
CA ARG A 287 -8.33 2.55 -5.68
C ARG A 287 -7.09 2.88 -4.88
N LEU A 288 -6.79 4.17 -4.80
CA LEU A 288 -5.58 4.67 -4.15
C LEU A 288 -5.52 4.35 -2.67
N GLN A 289 -6.69 4.15 -2.03
CA GLN A 289 -6.75 3.74 -0.64
C GLN A 289 -6.16 2.35 -0.37
N ASN A 290 -5.89 1.55 -1.41
CA ASN A 290 -5.19 0.27 -1.25
C ASN A 290 -3.77 0.47 -0.72
N VAL A 291 -3.14 1.62 -0.97
CA VAL A 291 -1.80 1.90 -0.43
C VAL A 291 -1.78 1.83 1.09
N ILE A 292 -2.89 2.18 1.76
CA ILE A 292 -3.03 2.14 3.22
C ILE A 292 -3.00 0.67 3.73
N ASP A 293 -3.14 -0.32 2.86
CA ASP A 293 -3.06 -1.75 3.16
C ASP A 293 -1.70 -2.38 2.77
N ASP A 294 -0.73 -1.61 2.28
CA ASP A 294 0.52 -2.16 1.75
C ASP A 294 1.37 -2.85 2.84
N ASP A 295 1.36 -2.37 4.09
CA ASP A 295 2.06 -3.03 5.21
C ASP A 295 1.46 -4.41 5.54
N ILE A 296 0.13 -4.51 5.51
CA ILE A 296 -0.57 -5.78 5.66
C ILE A 296 -0.25 -6.68 4.47
N THR A 297 -0.35 -6.14 3.26
CA THR A 297 -0.10 -6.87 2.01
C THR A 297 1.32 -7.41 1.97
N TRP A 298 2.31 -6.60 2.36
CA TRP A 298 3.70 -7.00 2.50
C TRP A 298 3.87 -8.11 3.54
N THR A 299 3.28 -7.96 4.73
CA THR A 299 3.40 -8.98 5.78
C THR A 299 2.77 -10.32 5.35
N VAL A 300 1.65 -10.28 4.61
CA VAL A 300 1.02 -11.48 4.05
C VAL A 300 1.88 -12.07 2.93
N LEU A 301 2.46 -11.24 2.06
CA LEU A 301 3.34 -11.69 0.98
C LEU A 301 4.60 -12.37 1.53
N ASP A 302 5.25 -11.76 2.51
CA ASP A 302 6.41 -12.33 3.21
C ASP A 302 6.05 -13.66 3.89
N ALA A 303 4.89 -13.73 4.54
CA ALA A 303 4.40 -14.96 5.13
C ALA A 303 4.15 -16.04 4.08
N ILE A 304 3.58 -15.71 2.92
CA ILE A 304 3.42 -16.66 1.80
C ILE A 304 4.80 -17.15 1.35
N HIS A 305 5.72 -16.23 1.05
CA HIS A 305 7.07 -16.51 0.55
C HIS A 305 7.83 -17.47 1.48
N ASN A 306 7.84 -17.15 2.77
CA ASN A 306 8.48 -17.94 3.82
C ASN A 306 7.62 -19.12 4.30
N THR A 307 6.48 -19.36 3.66
CA THR A 307 5.48 -20.40 3.97
C THR A 307 4.93 -20.32 5.39
N ASN A 308 5.03 -19.19 6.07
CA ASN A 308 4.62 -19.01 7.46
C ASN A 308 3.11 -18.84 7.62
N ALA A 309 2.57 -19.41 8.70
CA ALA A 309 1.21 -19.10 9.13
C ALA A 309 1.16 -17.71 9.77
N ILE A 310 0.00 -17.06 9.71
CA ILE A 310 -0.22 -15.73 10.28
C ILE A 310 -1.34 -15.74 11.31
N GLN A 311 -1.24 -14.82 12.26
CA GLN A 311 -2.32 -14.44 13.17
C GLN A 311 -2.72 -13.00 12.86
N TYR A 312 -4.01 -12.76 12.68
CA TYR A 312 -4.51 -11.44 12.32
C TYR A 312 -5.87 -11.14 12.96
N LYS A 313 -6.19 -9.86 13.08
CA LYS A 313 -7.49 -9.37 13.55
C LYS A 313 -8.35 -8.97 12.37
N TYR A 314 -9.49 -9.62 12.20
CA TYR A 314 -10.45 -9.34 11.14
C TYR A 314 -11.61 -8.48 11.64
N ARG A 315 -11.85 -7.36 10.96
CA ARG A 315 -12.97 -6.45 11.24
C ARG A 315 -14.23 -6.93 10.53
N THR A 316 -15.22 -7.35 11.32
CA THR A 316 -16.52 -7.76 10.79
C THR A 316 -17.36 -6.57 10.34
N LYS A 317 -18.44 -6.82 9.60
CA LYS A 317 -19.42 -5.77 9.22
C LYS A 317 -20.03 -5.04 10.42
N GLY A 318 -20.14 -5.72 11.56
CA GLY A 318 -20.63 -5.13 12.82
C GLY A 318 -19.57 -4.34 13.58
N GLY A 319 -18.34 -4.25 13.07
CA GLY A 319 -17.23 -3.52 13.68
C GLY A 319 -16.49 -4.27 14.79
N SER A 320 -16.89 -5.51 15.11
CA SER A 320 -16.12 -6.36 16.02
C SER A 320 -14.84 -6.86 15.37
N LEU A 321 -13.79 -7.03 16.17
CA LEU A 321 -12.55 -7.67 15.76
C LEU A 321 -12.60 -9.14 16.15
N LYS A 322 -12.33 -10.02 15.19
CA LYS A 322 -12.18 -11.47 15.39
C LYS A 322 -10.72 -11.84 15.22
N ASP A 323 -10.15 -12.59 16.15
CA ASP A 323 -8.82 -13.18 15.98
C ASP A 323 -8.91 -14.39 15.04
N CYS A 324 -8.00 -14.43 14.06
CA CYS A 324 -7.94 -15.46 13.05
C CYS A 324 -6.51 -16.01 12.98
N THR A 325 -6.38 -17.33 12.79
CA THR A 325 -5.10 -18.00 12.57
C THR A 325 -5.21 -18.81 11.29
N VAL A 326 -4.36 -18.51 10.30
CA VAL A 326 -4.49 -19.06 8.95
C VAL A 326 -3.13 -19.34 8.31
N LEU A 327 -3.11 -20.19 7.28
CA LEU A 327 -2.00 -20.31 6.34
C LEU A 327 -2.32 -19.52 5.08
N PRO A 328 -1.70 -18.35 4.84
CA PRO A 328 -1.89 -17.63 3.58
C PRO A 328 -1.14 -18.35 2.46
N MET A 329 -1.73 -18.37 1.27
CA MET A 329 -1.20 -19.12 0.12
C MET A 329 -1.07 -18.27 -1.14
N LYS A 330 -1.97 -17.30 -1.34
CA LYS A 330 -1.97 -16.47 -2.55
C LYS A 330 -2.59 -15.11 -2.32
N LEU A 331 -2.00 -14.06 -2.88
CA LEU A 331 -2.64 -12.75 -3.01
C LEU A 331 -3.52 -12.73 -4.26
N VAL A 332 -4.71 -12.13 -4.17
CA VAL A 332 -5.68 -12.06 -5.24
C VAL A 332 -6.18 -10.61 -5.36
N ILE A 333 -6.17 -10.07 -6.57
CA ILE A 333 -6.71 -8.75 -6.88
C ILE A 333 -7.95 -8.89 -7.76
N ASP A 334 -9.03 -8.28 -7.29
CA ASP A 334 -10.25 -8.08 -8.05
C ASP A 334 -10.12 -6.74 -8.79
N TYR A 335 -9.72 -6.80 -10.07
CA TYR A 335 -9.54 -5.63 -10.93
C TYR A 335 -10.86 -4.90 -11.22
N GLN A 336 -12.01 -5.58 -11.16
CA GLN A 336 -13.30 -4.96 -11.42
C GLN A 336 -13.62 -3.91 -10.35
N TYR A 337 -13.31 -4.22 -9.09
CA TYR A 337 -13.59 -3.34 -7.96
C TYR A 337 -12.36 -2.72 -7.28
N GLY A 338 -11.16 -3.08 -7.74
CA GLY A 338 -9.87 -2.65 -7.20
C GLY A 338 -9.67 -3.13 -5.76
N ARG A 339 -10.13 -4.33 -5.43
CA ARG A 339 -10.09 -4.88 -4.06
C ARG A 339 -9.05 -5.98 -3.97
N GLN A 340 -8.31 -6.00 -2.87
CA GLN A 340 -7.28 -7.00 -2.65
C GLN A 340 -7.70 -7.99 -1.55
N TYR A 341 -7.30 -9.23 -1.76
CA TYR A 341 -7.63 -10.37 -0.93
C TYR A 341 -6.41 -11.28 -0.79
N PHE A 342 -6.47 -12.17 0.19
CA PHE A 342 -5.59 -13.32 0.22
C PHE A 342 -6.39 -14.60 0.42
N PHE A 343 -6.00 -15.63 -0.33
CA PHE A 343 -6.50 -16.99 -0.22
C PHE A 343 -5.73 -17.71 0.89
N CYS A 344 -6.45 -18.36 1.80
CA CYS A 344 -5.84 -19.04 2.92
C CYS A 344 -6.62 -20.27 3.39
N TYR A 345 -5.93 -21.13 4.13
CA TYR A 345 -6.53 -22.19 4.94
C TYR A 345 -6.74 -21.70 6.38
N ASP A 346 -7.98 -21.76 6.86
CA ASP A 346 -8.37 -21.38 8.22
C ASP A 346 -8.23 -22.58 9.17
N TYR A 347 -7.38 -22.47 10.20
CA TYR A 347 -7.14 -23.57 11.14
C TYR A 347 -8.24 -23.76 12.19
N GLU A 348 -9.09 -22.77 12.41
CA GLU A 348 -10.22 -22.86 13.35
C GLU A 348 -11.38 -23.62 12.70
N HIS A 349 -11.74 -23.22 11.47
CA HIS A 349 -12.88 -23.77 10.74
C HIS A 349 -12.52 -24.92 9.80
N LYS A 350 -11.22 -25.13 9.55
CA LYS A 350 -10.69 -26.17 8.64
C LYS A 350 -11.22 -26.06 7.21
N VAL A 351 -11.31 -24.83 6.72
CA VAL A 351 -11.82 -24.52 5.38
C VAL A 351 -10.88 -23.57 4.66
N PHE A 352 -10.90 -23.63 3.34
CA PHE A 352 -10.29 -22.63 2.50
C PHE A 352 -11.25 -21.46 2.32
N ASN A 353 -10.73 -20.24 2.43
CA ASN A 353 -11.54 -19.05 2.23
C ASN A 353 -10.71 -17.88 1.69
N MET A 354 -11.44 -16.85 1.28
CA MET A 354 -10.87 -15.61 0.76
C MET A 354 -11.07 -14.49 1.77
N GLN A 355 -9.98 -13.88 2.21
CA GLN A 355 -9.98 -12.82 3.21
C GLN A 355 -9.66 -11.49 2.58
N ARG A 356 -10.45 -10.46 2.88
CA ARG A 356 -10.24 -9.13 2.32
C ARG A 356 -9.16 -8.38 3.09
N LEU A 357 -8.15 -7.87 2.39
CA LEU A 357 -7.02 -7.17 3.02
C LEU A 357 -7.47 -5.94 3.80
N SER A 358 -8.36 -5.12 3.22
CA SER A 358 -8.90 -3.91 3.87
C SER A 358 -9.72 -4.17 5.14
N SER A 359 -10.02 -5.43 5.46
CA SER A 359 -10.71 -5.84 6.69
C SER A 359 -9.75 -6.37 7.74
N VAL A 360 -8.46 -6.50 7.43
CA VAL A 360 -7.41 -6.89 8.38
C VAL A 360 -6.91 -5.64 9.11
N SER A 361 -7.00 -5.67 10.44
CA SER A 361 -6.60 -4.55 11.29
C SER A 361 -5.15 -4.65 11.77
N GLU A 362 -4.65 -5.86 12.00
CA GLU A 362 -3.30 -6.18 12.49
C GLU A 362 -2.95 -7.57 11.98
N VAL A 363 -1.68 -7.82 11.66
CA VAL A 363 -1.17 -9.13 11.22
C VAL A 363 0.22 -9.38 11.79
N THR A 364 0.49 -10.62 12.19
CA THR A 364 1.79 -11.06 12.71
C THR A 364 2.05 -12.51 12.31
N ILE A 365 3.33 -12.92 12.28
CA ILE A 365 3.68 -14.33 12.08
C ILE A 365 3.21 -15.17 13.29
N ALA A 366 2.53 -16.28 13.01
CA ALA A 366 2.01 -17.17 14.03
C ALA A 366 3.16 -17.91 14.75
N LYS A 367 3.40 -17.58 16.03
CA LYS A 367 4.50 -18.15 16.81
C LYS A 367 4.30 -19.62 17.22
N LYS A 368 3.07 -20.14 17.20
CA LYS A 368 2.71 -21.45 17.78
C LYS A 368 1.85 -22.29 16.82
N ILE A 369 2.44 -22.74 15.71
CA ILE A 369 1.81 -23.74 14.83
C ILE A 369 2.67 -25.00 14.85
N LYS A 370 2.08 -26.14 15.21
CA LYS A 370 2.77 -27.44 15.10
C LYS A 370 2.99 -27.76 13.62
N VAL A 371 4.16 -28.29 13.26
CA VAL A 371 4.46 -28.67 11.87
C VAL A 371 3.40 -29.60 11.28
N SER A 372 2.90 -30.56 12.07
CA SER A 372 1.83 -31.48 11.66
C SER A 372 0.48 -30.79 11.41
N GLN A 373 0.23 -29.66 12.07
CA GLN A 373 -0.99 -28.87 11.89
C GLN A 373 -0.88 -27.96 10.66
N LYS A 374 0.31 -27.47 10.36
CA LYS A 374 0.54 -26.45 9.33
C LYS A 374 -0.01 -26.83 7.95
N TYR A 375 0.09 -28.11 7.60
CA TYR A 375 -0.36 -28.64 6.32
C TYR A 375 -1.42 -29.73 6.49
N GLU A 376 -2.25 -29.64 7.53
CA GLU A 376 -3.23 -30.68 7.89
C GLU A 376 -4.31 -30.93 6.82
N PHE A 377 -4.51 -29.99 5.90
CA PHE A 377 -5.41 -30.13 4.75
C PHE A 377 -4.84 -31.00 3.63
N PHE A 378 -3.58 -31.42 3.74
CA PHE A 378 -2.90 -32.24 2.75
C PHE A 378 -2.69 -33.66 3.28
N GLU A 379 -3.16 -34.65 2.54
CA GLU A 379 -3.09 -36.05 2.97
C GLU A 379 -1.67 -36.63 2.87
N GLU A 380 -0.89 -36.20 1.88
CA GLU A 380 0.47 -36.70 1.68
C GLU A 380 1.47 -36.06 2.67
N LYS A 381 2.53 -36.81 2.98
CA LYS A 381 3.57 -36.33 3.87
C LYS A 381 4.41 -35.23 3.18
N ILE A 382 4.38 -34.02 3.75
CA ILE A 382 5.27 -32.94 3.35
C ILE A 382 6.70 -33.30 3.73
N THR A 383 7.62 -33.25 2.76
CA THR A 383 9.05 -33.48 2.95
C THR A 383 9.84 -32.20 2.66
N LYS A 384 11.13 -32.17 2.99
CA LYS A 384 12.00 -31.03 2.65
C LYS A 384 12.15 -30.76 1.15
N LYS A 385 11.79 -31.71 0.29
CA LYS A 385 11.84 -31.57 -1.18
C LYS A 385 10.51 -31.13 -1.79
N THR A 386 9.46 -31.05 -0.99
CA THR A 386 8.14 -30.65 -1.47
C THR A 386 8.17 -29.18 -1.87
N ASP A 387 7.81 -28.90 -3.12
CA ASP A 387 7.60 -27.53 -3.58
C ASP A 387 6.25 -27.03 -3.06
N LEU A 388 6.30 -26.30 -1.94
CA LEU A 388 5.13 -25.77 -1.26
C LEU A 388 4.41 -24.72 -2.09
N HIS A 389 5.13 -23.93 -2.90
CA HIS A 389 4.54 -22.90 -3.74
C HIS A 389 3.80 -23.49 -4.93
N HIS A 390 4.33 -24.57 -5.52
CA HIS A 390 3.60 -25.35 -6.51
C HIS A 390 2.31 -25.90 -5.92
N LEU A 391 2.38 -26.50 -4.73
CA LEU A 391 1.21 -27.04 -4.03
C LEU A 391 0.16 -25.96 -3.73
N TYR A 392 0.57 -24.80 -3.21
CA TYR A 392 -0.35 -23.67 -2.96
C TYR A 392 -1.07 -23.24 -4.23
N ASN A 393 -0.37 -23.20 -5.37
CA ASN A 393 -0.98 -22.87 -6.66
C ASN A 393 -1.96 -23.94 -7.15
N GLN A 394 -1.66 -25.22 -6.93
CA GLN A 394 -2.58 -26.31 -7.27
C GLN A 394 -3.88 -26.22 -6.44
N VAL A 395 -3.75 -26.09 -5.11
CA VAL A 395 -4.89 -25.94 -4.19
C VAL A 395 -5.72 -24.72 -4.58
N TYR A 396 -5.10 -23.56 -4.77
CA TYR A 396 -5.80 -22.37 -5.22
C TYR A 396 -6.55 -22.60 -6.53
N SER A 397 -5.92 -23.20 -7.54
CA SER A 397 -6.53 -23.40 -8.86
C SER A 397 -7.76 -24.31 -8.79
N GLN A 398 -7.71 -25.37 -7.97
CA GLN A 398 -8.85 -26.27 -7.74
C GLN A 398 -10.04 -25.54 -7.11
N HIS A 399 -9.75 -24.70 -6.11
CA HIS A 399 -10.79 -23.95 -5.41
C HIS A 399 -11.36 -22.78 -6.24
N PHE A 400 -10.57 -22.24 -7.17
CA PHE A 400 -10.93 -21.04 -7.94
C PHE A 400 -11.49 -21.33 -9.34
N GLU A 401 -11.51 -22.59 -9.78
CA GLU A 401 -11.91 -23.01 -11.14
C GLU A 401 -13.24 -22.40 -11.62
N TYR A 402 -14.24 -22.35 -10.73
CA TYR A 402 -15.59 -21.86 -11.03
C TYR A 402 -15.94 -20.55 -10.29
N VAL A 403 -14.94 -19.84 -9.76
CA VAL A 403 -15.16 -18.51 -9.16
C VAL A 403 -15.28 -17.48 -10.28
N TRP A 404 -16.31 -16.64 -10.25
CA TRP A 404 -16.48 -15.60 -11.27
C TRP A 404 -15.66 -14.34 -10.93
N ASN A 405 -15.67 -13.92 -9.66
CA ASN A 405 -14.85 -12.81 -9.19
C ASN A 405 -13.97 -13.18 -7.99
N ILE A 406 -14.57 -13.52 -6.84
CA ILE A 406 -13.85 -13.72 -5.58
C ILE A 406 -14.55 -14.66 -4.58
N ALA A 407 -15.88 -14.84 -4.72
CA ALA A 407 -16.71 -15.59 -3.78
C ALA A 407 -16.58 -17.09 -4.03
N MET A 408 -15.95 -17.75 -3.07
CA MET A 408 -15.82 -19.20 -3.07
C MET A 408 -16.99 -19.88 -2.35
N ASN A 409 -17.51 -20.95 -2.94
CA ASN A 409 -18.47 -21.85 -2.31
C ASN A 409 -18.17 -23.30 -2.70
N GLU A 410 -18.68 -24.25 -1.91
CA GLU A 410 -18.53 -25.69 -2.18
C GLU A 410 -19.42 -26.18 -3.33
N THR A 411 -20.50 -25.47 -3.62
CA THR A 411 -21.46 -25.84 -4.66
C THR A 411 -21.31 -24.96 -5.89
N THR A 412 -21.63 -25.54 -7.05
CA THR A 412 -21.68 -24.83 -8.33
C THR A 412 -23.10 -24.85 -8.89
N SER A 413 -23.47 -23.81 -9.63
CA SER A 413 -24.66 -23.80 -10.46
C SER A 413 -24.33 -23.31 -11.87
N THR A 414 -25.07 -23.85 -12.85
CA THR A 414 -24.98 -23.38 -14.24
C THR A 414 -26.05 -22.34 -14.48
N VAL A 415 -25.64 -21.16 -14.93
CA VAL A 415 -26.50 -20.04 -15.25
C VAL A 415 -26.63 -19.90 -16.75
N LEU A 416 -27.88 -19.81 -17.23
CA LEU A 416 -28.21 -19.52 -18.62
C LEU A 416 -28.72 -18.08 -18.74
N ILE A 417 -28.13 -17.31 -19.65
CA ILE A 417 -28.50 -15.92 -19.92
C ILE A 417 -28.77 -15.80 -21.42
N HIS A 418 -29.96 -15.31 -21.75
CA HIS A 418 -30.39 -15.01 -23.09
C HIS A 418 -30.08 -13.55 -23.42
N PHE A 419 -29.28 -13.34 -24.45
CA PHE A 419 -28.98 -12.02 -24.98
C PHE A 419 -29.78 -11.74 -26.24
N VAL A 420 -30.34 -10.54 -26.32
CA VAL A 420 -31.01 -10.01 -27.52
C VAL A 420 -30.40 -8.66 -27.87
N PHE A 421 -29.65 -8.60 -28.96
CA PHE A 421 -29.02 -7.37 -29.43
C PHE A 421 -29.71 -6.82 -30.69
N PRO A 422 -29.87 -5.49 -30.81
CA PRO A 422 -30.35 -4.86 -32.04
C PRO A 422 -29.43 -5.17 -33.22
N GLU A 423 -29.99 -5.29 -34.43
CA GLU A 423 -29.24 -5.62 -35.64
C GLU A 423 -28.12 -4.60 -35.92
N GLU A 424 -28.41 -3.30 -35.72
CA GLU A 424 -27.46 -2.20 -35.89
C GLU A 424 -26.25 -2.26 -34.94
N ASP A 425 -26.42 -2.86 -33.76
CA ASP A 425 -25.42 -2.90 -32.69
C ASP A 425 -24.87 -4.31 -32.42
N TYR A 426 -25.33 -5.32 -33.17
CA TYR A 426 -25.10 -6.74 -32.87
C TYR A 426 -23.62 -7.07 -32.71
N GLN A 427 -22.79 -6.71 -33.70
CA GLN A 427 -21.37 -7.03 -33.67
C GLN A 427 -20.63 -6.34 -32.52
N LYS A 428 -20.99 -5.09 -32.21
CA LYS A 428 -20.41 -4.35 -31.08
C LYS A 428 -20.75 -5.00 -29.75
N GLN A 429 -22.01 -5.36 -29.52
CA GLN A 429 -22.43 -6.00 -28.26
C GLN A 429 -21.94 -7.45 -28.16
N LEU A 430 -21.90 -8.20 -29.26
CA LEU A 430 -21.31 -9.54 -29.29
C LEU A 430 -19.82 -9.51 -28.98
N ASN A 431 -19.07 -8.55 -29.53
CA ASN A 431 -17.65 -8.38 -29.23
C ASN A 431 -17.44 -8.00 -27.75
N ARG A 432 -18.29 -7.12 -27.20
CA ARG A 432 -18.30 -6.80 -25.77
C ARG A 432 -18.59 -8.04 -24.91
N LEU A 433 -19.56 -8.86 -25.29
CA LEU A 433 -19.88 -10.12 -24.62
C LEU A 433 -18.70 -11.09 -24.66
N LYS A 434 -18.06 -11.22 -25.82
CA LYS A 434 -16.87 -12.06 -26.01
C LYS A 434 -15.67 -11.58 -25.20
N SER A 435 -15.46 -10.27 -25.06
CA SER A 435 -14.29 -9.70 -24.36
C SER A 435 -14.46 -9.57 -22.85
N THR A 436 -15.71 -9.48 -22.36
CA THR A 436 -15.98 -9.28 -20.93
C THR A 436 -16.50 -10.52 -20.23
N ARG A 437 -16.83 -11.60 -20.96
CA ARG A 437 -17.07 -12.90 -20.33
C ARG A 437 -15.73 -13.47 -19.87
N HIS A 438 -15.64 -13.91 -18.62
CA HIS A 438 -14.42 -14.53 -18.09
C HIS A 438 -14.25 -15.93 -18.71
N HIS A 439 -15.27 -16.77 -18.52
CA HIS A 439 -15.38 -18.13 -19.07
C HIS A 439 -16.83 -18.44 -19.46
N GLY A 440 -17.13 -19.68 -19.84
CA GLY A 440 -18.45 -20.11 -20.29
C GLY A 440 -18.58 -20.23 -21.80
N THR A 441 -19.76 -20.67 -22.24
CA THR A 441 -20.04 -21.01 -23.64
C THR A 441 -21.04 -20.04 -24.23
N LEU A 442 -20.77 -19.58 -25.46
CA LEU A 442 -21.68 -18.77 -26.25
C LEU A 442 -22.27 -19.62 -27.38
N THR A 443 -23.58 -19.53 -27.56
CA THR A 443 -24.31 -20.17 -28.66
C THR A 443 -25.07 -19.10 -29.43
N GLU A 444 -24.62 -18.79 -30.64
CA GLU A 444 -25.29 -17.83 -31.52
C GLU A 444 -26.53 -18.51 -32.15
N LEU A 445 -27.73 -17.98 -31.86
CA LEU A 445 -29.01 -18.54 -32.31
C LEU A 445 -29.54 -17.87 -33.59
N GLY A 446 -28.86 -16.84 -34.06
CA GLY A 446 -29.30 -15.99 -35.18
C GLY A 446 -30.30 -14.90 -34.76
N ASN A 447 -30.66 -14.02 -35.70
CA ASN A 447 -31.61 -12.92 -35.50
C ASN A 447 -31.32 -12.04 -34.27
N GLY A 448 -30.05 -11.73 -34.04
CA GLY A 448 -29.63 -10.90 -32.90
C GLY A 448 -29.60 -11.64 -31.55
N ARG A 449 -29.88 -12.94 -31.51
CA ARG A 449 -29.97 -13.73 -30.27
C ARG A 449 -28.72 -14.55 -29.99
N VAL A 450 -28.28 -14.55 -28.74
CA VAL A 450 -27.12 -15.30 -28.27
C VAL A 450 -27.42 -15.86 -26.88
N ASP A 451 -27.22 -17.16 -26.70
CA ASP A 451 -27.27 -17.77 -25.38
C ASP A 451 -25.88 -17.83 -24.77
N PHE A 452 -25.76 -17.48 -23.51
CA PHE A 452 -24.54 -17.61 -22.72
C PHE A 452 -24.80 -18.54 -21.54
N SER A 453 -24.01 -19.60 -21.43
CA SER A 453 -24.07 -20.56 -20.33
C SER A 453 -22.74 -20.59 -19.57
N VAL A 454 -22.78 -20.48 -18.25
CA VAL A 454 -21.59 -20.49 -17.40
C VAL A 454 -21.85 -21.22 -16.09
N THR A 455 -20.89 -22.05 -15.67
CA THR A 455 -20.90 -22.68 -14.34
C THR A 455 -20.11 -21.82 -13.36
N VAL A 456 -20.74 -21.47 -12.23
CA VAL A 456 -20.16 -20.60 -11.19
C VAL A 456 -20.42 -21.15 -9.80
N GLN A 457 -19.53 -20.86 -8.84
CA GLN A 457 -19.75 -21.15 -7.41
C GLN A 457 -20.75 -20.18 -6.75
N SER A 458 -20.98 -19.01 -7.35
CA SER A 458 -21.89 -18.01 -6.81
C SER A 458 -22.56 -17.22 -7.93
N GLU A 459 -23.86 -17.48 -8.13
CA GLU A 459 -24.69 -16.74 -9.09
C GLU A 459 -24.71 -15.23 -8.83
N LEU A 460 -24.52 -14.83 -7.57
CA LEU A 460 -24.56 -13.43 -7.16
C LEU A 460 -23.39 -12.62 -7.72
N GLU A 461 -22.29 -13.27 -8.09
CA GLU A 461 -21.15 -12.59 -8.70
C GLU A 461 -21.43 -12.15 -10.14
N LEU A 462 -22.37 -12.81 -10.82
CA LEU A 462 -22.80 -12.44 -12.16
C LEU A 462 -23.67 -11.19 -12.17
N VAL A 463 -24.33 -10.85 -11.05
CA VAL A 463 -25.33 -9.77 -10.97
C VAL A 463 -24.80 -8.43 -11.49
N PRO A 464 -23.63 -7.92 -11.06
CA PRO A 464 -23.13 -6.64 -11.55
C PRO A 464 -22.76 -6.66 -13.04
N TRP A 465 -22.25 -7.79 -13.53
CA TRP A 465 -21.91 -7.98 -14.94
C TRP A 465 -23.17 -8.00 -15.81
N ILE A 466 -24.19 -8.77 -15.41
CA ILE A 466 -25.52 -8.82 -16.05
C ILE A 466 -26.14 -7.43 -16.13
N ARG A 467 -26.13 -6.68 -15.02
CA ARG A 467 -26.65 -5.30 -14.99
C ARG A 467 -25.98 -4.38 -16.01
N GLY A 468 -24.69 -4.60 -16.29
CA GLY A 468 -23.94 -3.86 -17.31
C GLY A 468 -24.49 -4.00 -18.73
N TYR A 469 -25.28 -5.03 -19.02
CA TYR A 469 -25.95 -5.25 -20.31
C TYR A 469 -27.37 -4.69 -20.37
N GLY A 470 -27.90 -4.18 -19.26
CA GLY A 470 -29.20 -3.52 -19.28
C GLY A 470 -30.32 -4.48 -19.70
N VAL A 471 -31.17 -4.01 -20.60
CA VAL A 471 -32.29 -4.76 -21.20
C VAL A 471 -31.85 -5.89 -22.12
N TYR A 472 -30.57 -5.94 -22.53
CA TYR A 472 -30.11 -6.94 -23.47
C TYR A 472 -29.90 -8.32 -22.84
N ALA A 473 -29.80 -8.42 -21.51
CA ALA A 473 -29.53 -9.67 -20.81
C ALA A 473 -30.74 -10.13 -20.00
N ILE A 474 -31.23 -11.34 -20.29
CA ILE A 474 -32.36 -11.95 -19.60
C ILE A 474 -31.89 -13.29 -19.02
N VAL A 475 -31.83 -13.38 -17.69
CA VAL A 475 -31.54 -14.64 -17.00
C VAL A 475 -32.70 -15.61 -17.22
N ASP A 476 -32.40 -16.86 -17.57
CA ASP A 476 -33.46 -17.84 -17.79
C ASP A 476 -34.21 -18.15 -16.48
N HIS A 477 -35.52 -17.96 -16.53
CA HIS A 477 -36.40 -18.11 -15.38
C HIS A 477 -36.72 -19.58 -15.05
N VAL A 478 -36.50 -20.50 -15.99
CA VAL A 478 -36.77 -21.93 -15.78
C VAL A 478 -35.58 -22.56 -15.08
N THR A 479 -34.37 -22.33 -15.58
CA THR A 479 -33.14 -22.90 -15.01
C THR A 479 -32.64 -22.12 -13.81
N ASN A 480 -32.82 -20.79 -13.76
CA ASN A 480 -32.28 -19.93 -12.70
C ASN A 480 -33.33 -18.96 -12.12
N PRO A 481 -34.46 -19.47 -11.57
CA PRO A 481 -35.58 -18.63 -11.12
C PRO A 481 -35.20 -17.63 -10.02
N ALA A 482 -34.33 -18.01 -9.08
CA ALA A 482 -33.92 -17.15 -7.98
C ALA A 482 -33.09 -15.95 -8.45
N LEU A 483 -32.12 -16.17 -9.35
CA LEU A 483 -31.31 -15.10 -9.95
C LEU A 483 -32.17 -14.21 -10.85
N ALA A 484 -33.06 -14.78 -11.65
CA ALA A 484 -33.97 -14.02 -12.52
C ALA A 484 -34.88 -13.07 -11.71
N GLU A 485 -35.50 -13.56 -10.64
CA GLU A 485 -36.36 -12.73 -9.79
C GLU A 485 -35.55 -11.65 -9.04
N ARG A 486 -34.30 -11.96 -8.65
CA ARG A 486 -33.40 -10.95 -8.06
C ARG A 486 -33.10 -9.81 -9.03
N ILE A 487 -32.65 -10.12 -10.26
CA ILE A 487 -32.37 -9.10 -11.28
C ILE A 487 -33.60 -8.24 -11.55
N LYS A 488 -34.77 -8.87 -11.65
CA LYS A 488 -36.04 -8.16 -11.82
C LYS A 488 -36.37 -7.22 -10.66
N ASN A 489 -36.13 -7.65 -9.41
CA ASN A 489 -36.37 -6.79 -8.24
C ASN A 489 -35.36 -5.64 -8.17
N ASP A 490 -34.09 -5.87 -8.53
CA ASP A 490 -33.09 -4.80 -8.65
C ASP A 490 -33.53 -3.71 -9.64
N TRP A 491 -34.10 -4.11 -10.79
CA TRP A 491 -34.66 -3.16 -11.76
C TRP A 491 -35.85 -2.39 -11.20
N LYS A 492 -36.77 -3.05 -10.49
CA LYS A 492 -37.90 -2.36 -9.84
C LYS A 492 -37.40 -1.34 -8.81
N GLU A 493 -36.42 -1.70 -7.99
CA GLU A 493 -35.82 -0.78 -7.02
C GLU A 493 -35.16 0.42 -7.71
N ALA A 494 -34.39 0.19 -8.77
CA ALA A 494 -33.80 1.25 -9.56
C ALA A 494 -34.88 2.17 -10.17
N MET A 495 -35.90 1.60 -10.83
CA MET A 495 -37.00 2.37 -11.41
C MET A 495 -37.75 3.20 -10.36
N LYS A 496 -37.92 2.66 -9.15
CA LYS A 496 -38.52 3.39 -8.02
C LYS A 496 -37.63 4.55 -7.56
N GLN A 497 -36.32 4.34 -7.45
CA GLN A 497 -35.37 5.42 -7.11
C GLN A 497 -35.35 6.53 -8.16
N TYR A 498 -35.52 6.20 -9.44
CA TYR A 498 -35.65 7.16 -10.53
C TYR A 498 -37.08 7.73 -10.69
N GLY A 499 -38.04 7.33 -9.87
CA GLY A 499 -39.42 7.82 -9.93
C GLY A 499 -40.24 7.36 -11.14
N ILE A 500 -39.78 6.32 -11.85
CA ILE A 500 -40.46 5.75 -13.03
C ILE A 500 -41.68 4.93 -12.60
N ILE A 501 -41.59 4.28 -11.44
CA ILE A 501 -42.67 3.52 -10.80
C ILE A 501 -42.80 3.95 -9.33
N GLN A 502 -43.99 3.84 -8.75
CA GLN A 502 -44.28 4.21 -7.35
C GLN A 502 -43.92 3.10 -6.35
#